data_AF-A0A520K6I0-F1
#
_entry.id   AF-A0A520K6I0-F1
#
_cell.length_a   1.000
_cell.length_b   1.000
_cell.length_c   1.000
_cell.angle_alpha   90.00
_cell.angle_beta   90.00
_cell.angle_gamma   90.00
#
_symmetry.space_group_name_H-M   'P 1'
#
loop_
_entity.id
_entity.type
_entity.pdbx_description
1 polymer ?
#
loop_
_entity_poly.entity_id
_entity_poly.type
_entity_poly.pdbx_seq_one_letter_code
_entity_poly.pdbx_strand_id
1 'polypeptide(L)'
;MPEDNVIYIGNKSVMSYVLAVVTQFNNGFDEVVIKARGRAISRAVDTAEVTKNKFMPGVEVKDIKIGTEQIVGEGGDKANVSSLEITLKAKA
;
A
#
# COMPACT_ATOMS: atom_id res chain seq x y z
N MET A 1 7.58 17.68 0.03
CA MET A 1 6.47 17.38 -0.90
C MET A 1 5.61 16.36 -0.19
N PRO A 2 4.28 16.51 -0.13
CA PRO A 2 3.48 15.55 0.61
C PRO A 2 3.70 14.17 -0.02
N GLU A 3 3.57 13.12 0.80
CA GLU A 3 3.58 11.72 0.36
C GLU A 3 2.32 11.40 -0.48
N ASP A 4 2.00 12.24 -1.46
CA ASP A 4 0.73 12.24 -2.19
C ASP A 4 0.52 10.92 -2.95
N ASN A 5 1.57 10.15 -3.20
CA ASN A 5 1.48 8.84 -3.84
C ASN A 5 1.54 7.65 -2.86
N VAL A 6 1.47 7.88 -1.55
CA VAL A 6 1.52 6.82 -0.53
C VAL A 6 0.12 6.53 0.02
N ILE A 7 -0.24 5.24 0.11
CA ILE A 7 -1.51 4.77 0.65
C ILE A 7 -1.25 3.82 1.82
N TYR A 8 -1.67 4.25 3.01
CA TYR A 8 -1.57 3.47 4.25
C TYR A 8 -2.79 2.54 4.41
N ILE A 9 -2.52 1.24 4.49
CA ILE A 9 -3.56 0.21 4.66
C ILE A 9 -3.82 -0.01 6.14
N GLY A 10 -5.08 0.23 6.52
CA GLY A 10 -5.65 -0.05 7.83
C GLY A 10 -6.91 -0.90 7.67
N ASN A 11 -7.92 -0.70 8.50
CA ASN A 11 -9.09 -1.60 8.60
C ASN A 11 -10.27 -1.30 7.65
N LYS A 12 -10.12 -0.39 6.67
CA LYS A 12 -11.18 -0.17 5.66
C LYS A 12 -11.29 -1.37 4.71
N SER A 13 -12.32 -1.41 3.87
CA SER A 13 -12.48 -2.48 2.87
C SER A 13 -11.37 -2.42 1.81
N VAL A 14 -11.04 -3.57 1.20
CA VAL A 14 -10.06 -3.64 0.09
C VAL A 14 -10.42 -2.65 -1.01
N MET A 15 -11.71 -2.55 -1.36
CA MET A 15 -12.21 -1.68 -2.42
C MET A 15 -12.00 -0.19 -2.12
N SER A 16 -12.07 0.24 -0.86
CA SER A 16 -11.74 1.64 -0.50
C SER A 16 -10.29 1.98 -0.82
N TYR A 17 -9.37 1.02 -0.64
CA TYR A 17 -7.96 1.21 -0.95
C TYR A 17 -7.68 1.09 -2.45
N VAL A 18 -8.35 0.17 -3.16
CA VAL A 18 -8.28 0.08 -4.62
C VAL A 18 -8.71 1.40 -5.27
N LEU A 19 -9.82 1.99 -4.80
CA LEU A 19 -10.27 3.30 -5.29
C LEU A 19 -9.20 4.37 -5.08
N ALA A 20 -8.59 4.43 -3.88
CA ALA A 20 -7.53 5.39 -3.60
C ALA A 20 -6.32 5.21 -4.54
N VAL A 21 -5.90 3.97 -4.82
CA VAL A 21 -4.79 3.69 -5.74
C VAL A 21 -5.12 4.18 -7.15
N VAL A 22 -6.30 3.85 -7.67
CA VAL A 22 -6.76 4.28 -9.00
C VAL A 22 -6.84 5.80 -9.08
N THR A 23 -7.35 6.47 -8.03
CA THR A 23 -7.40 7.93 -7.97
C THR A 23 -6.00 8.55 -8.08
N GLN A 24 -4.99 7.99 -7.43
CA GLN A 24 -3.63 8.52 -7.54
C GLN A 24 -3.05 8.37 -8.95
N PHE A 25 -3.21 7.21 -9.60
CA PHE A 25 -2.80 7.10 -10.99
C PHE A 25 -3.55 8.08 -11.92
N ASN A 26 -4.85 8.28 -11.71
CA ASN A 26 -5.64 9.26 -12.47
C ASN A 26 -5.21 10.72 -12.20
N ASN A 27 -4.63 11.01 -11.04
CA ASN A 27 -4.04 12.31 -10.72
C ASN A 27 -2.66 12.51 -11.37
N GLY A 28 -2.17 11.55 -12.17
CA GLY A 28 -0.93 11.66 -12.93
C GLY A 28 0.31 11.13 -12.21
N PHE A 29 0.15 10.39 -11.10
CA PHE A 29 1.28 9.72 -10.47
C PHE A 29 1.70 8.48 -11.28
N ASP A 30 2.98 8.42 -11.68
CA ASP A 30 3.55 7.25 -12.36
C ASP A 30 3.70 6.03 -11.43
N GLU A 31 3.86 6.28 -10.14
CA GLU A 31 4.08 5.27 -9.11
C GLU A 31 3.24 5.55 -7.87
N VAL A 32 2.64 4.50 -7.31
CA VAL A 32 1.85 4.54 -6.06
C VAL A 32 2.42 3.52 -5.09
N VAL A 33 2.67 3.94 -3.86
CA VAL A 33 3.27 3.09 -2.81
C VAL A 33 2.21 2.70 -1.80
N ILE A 34 1.95 1.40 -1.67
CA ILE A 34 1.04 0.84 -0.67
C ILE A 34 1.88 0.43 0.54
N LYS A 35 1.57 0.98 1.72
CA LYS A 35 2.27 0.65 2.98
C LYS A 35 1.33 0.00 3.98
N ALA A 36 1.79 -1.04 4.64
CA ALA A 36 1.02 -1.76 5.65
C ALA A 36 1.92 -2.39 6.71
N ARG A 37 1.32 -2.71 7.85
CA ARG A 37 2.00 -3.45 8.93
C ARG A 37 1.07 -4.43 9.62
N GLY A 38 1.66 -5.49 10.17
CA GLY A 38 0.95 -6.54 10.89
C GLY A 38 -0.16 -7.18 10.04
N ARG A 39 -1.35 -7.35 10.63
CA ARG A 39 -2.49 -8.01 9.97
C ARG A 39 -2.99 -7.29 8.71
N ALA A 40 -2.66 -6.01 8.54
CA ALA A 40 -3.07 -5.24 7.35
C ALA A 40 -2.28 -5.64 6.09
N ILE A 41 -1.17 -6.38 6.22
CA ILE A 41 -0.32 -6.84 5.11
C ILE A 41 -1.14 -7.64 4.09
N SER A 42 -2.00 -8.57 4.53
CA SER A 42 -2.84 -9.35 3.62
C SER A 42 -3.75 -8.45 2.78
N ARG A 43 -4.35 -7.42 3.41
CA ARG A 43 -5.19 -6.44 2.73
C ARG A 43 -4.40 -5.60 1.72
N ALA A 44 -3.14 -5.28 2.01
CA ALA A 44 -2.27 -4.56 1.09
C ALA A 44 -1.95 -5.36 -0.17
N VAL A 45 -1.68 -6.66 -0.01
CA VAL A 45 -1.49 -7.58 -1.14
C VAL A 45 -2.78 -7.70 -1.96
N ASP A 46 -3.93 -7.87 -1.31
CA ASP A 46 -5.22 -7.90 -1.99
C ASP A 46 -5.49 -6.61 -2.77
N THR A 47 -5.20 -5.44 -2.19
CA THR A 47 -5.33 -4.15 -2.87
C THR A 47 -4.43 -4.08 -4.10
N ALA A 48 -3.16 -4.47 -4.00
CA ALA A 48 -2.25 -4.46 -5.14
C ALA A 48 -2.72 -5.39 -6.27
N GLU A 49 -3.08 -6.63 -5.94
CA GLU A 49 -3.52 -7.63 -6.92
C GLU A 49 -4.88 -7.28 -7.55
N VAL A 50 -5.84 -6.77 -6.78
CA VAL A 50 -7.13 -6.34 -7.33
C VAL A 50 -6.95 -5.14 -8.26
N THR A 51 -6.12 -4.17 -7.88
CA THR A 51 -5.84 -3.01 -8.75
C THR A 51 -5.28 -3.47 -10.10
N LYS A 52 -4.18 -4.22 -10.12
CA LYS A 52 -3.53 -4.60 -11.40
C LYS A 52 -4.37 -5.57 -12.23
N ASN A 53 -5.08 -6.51 -11.61
CA ASN A 53 -5.76 -7.57 -12.37
C ASN A 53 -7.17 -7.18 -12.82
N LYS A 54 -7.86 -6.27 -12.12
CA LYS A 54 -9.28 -5.94 -12.41
C LYS A 54 -9.51 -4.50 -12.84
N PHE A 55 -8.74 -3.54 -12.32
CA PHE A 55 -9.02 -2.12 -12.52
C PHE A 55 -8.02 -1.42 -13.44
N MET A 56 -6.75 -1.83 -13.40
CA MET A 56 -5.67 -1.21 -14.16
C MET A 56 -4.72 -2.28 -14.73
N PRO A 57 -5.11 -3.02 -15.78
CA PRO A 57 -4.32 -4.10 -16.39
C PRO A 57 -2.96 -3.69 -17.00
N GLY A 58 -2.62 -2.41 -16.96
CA GLY A 58 -1.29 -1.88 -17.33
C GLY A 58 -0.39 -1.52 -16.14
N VAL A 59 -0.84 -1.72 -14.90
CA VAL A 59 -0.03 -1.45 -13.70
C VAL A 59 0.75 -2.70 -13.31
N GLU A 60 2.02 -2.51 -12.97
CA GLU A 60 2.95 -3.56 -12.57
C GLU A 60 3.43 -3.36 -11.13
N VAL A 61 3.85 -4.45 -10.49
CA VAL A 61 4.58 -4.37 -9.22
C VAL A 61 6.05 -4.09 -9.54
N LYS A 62 6.52 -2.89 -9.18
CA LYS A 62 7.90 -2.47 -9.38
C LYS A 62 8.84 -3.01 -8.30
N ASP A 63 8.42 -2.94 -7.04
CA ASP A 63 9.24 -3.32 -5.90
C ASP A 63 8.37 -3.76 -4.72
N ILE A 64 8.90 -4.66 -3.90
CA ILE A 64 8.29 -5.11 -2.65
C ILE A 64 9.36 -5.10 -1.56
N LYS A 65 9.13 -4.31 -0.51
CA LYS A 65 10.01 -4.25 0.66
C LYS A 65 9.28 -4.81 1.86
N ILE A 66 9.96 -5.65 2.62
CA ILE A 66 9.47 -6.16 3.90
C ILE A 66 10.44 -5.76 5.00
N GLY A 67 9.92 -5.59 6.21
CA GLY A 67 10.73 -5.18 7.34
C GLY A 67 10.08 -5.49 8.67
N THR A 68 10.70 -4.95 9.71
CA THR A 68 10.15 -4.92 11.06
C THR A 68 10.21 -3.48 11.54
N GLU A 69 9.06 -2.94 11.95
CA GLU A 69 8.94 -1.64 12.59
C GLU A 69 8.77 -1.80 14.09
N GLN A 70 9.41 -0.93 14.88
CA GLN A 70 9.11 -0.79 16.30
C GLN A 70 8.00 0.23 16.48
N ILE A 71 6.89 -0.23 17.04
CA ILE A 71 5.80 0.64 17.49
C ILE A 71 5.83 0.77 19.00
N VAL A 72 5.53 1.97 19.48
CA VAL A 72 5.38 2.26 20.91
C VAL A 72 3.88 2.21 21.21
N GLY A 73 3.47 1.30 22.08
CA GLY A 73 2.10 1.22 22.58
C GLY A 73 1.79 2.35 23.57
N GLU A 74 0.51 2.50 23.93
CA GLU A 74 0.06 3.56 24.84
C GLU A 74 0.74 3.50 26.23
N GLY A 75 1.16 2.31 26.67
CA GLY A 75 1.89 2.12 27.93
C GLY A 75 3.41 2.34 27.85
N GLY A 76 3.95 2.73 26.69
CA GLY A 76 5.39 2.90 26.48
C GLY A 76 6.14 1.62 26.07
N ASP A 77 5.47 0.48 26.09
CA ASP A 77 6.03 -0.80 25.62
C ASP A 77 6.31 -0.76 24.12
N LYS A 78 7.46 -1.33 23.72
CA LYS A 78 7.86 -1.45 22.32
C LYS A 78 7.46 -2.82 21.80
N ALA A 79 6.79 -2.84 20.65
CA ALA A 79 6.48 -4.06 19.93
C ALA A 79 7.09 -4.03 18.52
N ASN A 80 7.68 -5.16 18.12
CA ASN A 80 8.13 -5.38 16.75
C ASN A 80 6.94 -5.85 15.91
N VAL A 81 6.69 -5.17 14.79
CA VAL A 81 5.61 -5.50 13.87
C VAL A 81 6.16 -5.61 12.46
N SER A 82 5.82 -6.68 11.75
CA SER A 82 6.16 -6.85 10.34
C SER A 82 5.59 -5.68 9.51
N SER A 83 6.39 -5.13 8.60
CA SER A 83 5.99 -4.09 7.66
C SER A 83 6.13 -4.56 6.22
N LEU A 84 5.33 -3.96 5.34
CA LEU A 84 5.30 -4.22 3.91
C LEU A 84 5.14 -2.88 3.18
N GLU A 85 5.95 -2.67 2.15
CA GLU A 85 5.76 -1.64 1.13
C GLU A 85 5.68 -2.30 -0.25
N ILE A 86 4.63 -2.01 -1.02
CA ILE A 86 4.48 -2.43 -2.42
C ILE A 86 4.49 -1.18 -3.28
N THR A 87 5.43 -1.07 -4.22
CA THR A 87 5.44 0.01 -5.22
C THR A 87 4.78 -0.49 -6.49
N LEU A 88 3.65 0.12 -6.85
CA LEU A 88 2.99 -0.09 -8.13
C LEU A 88 3.42 0.99 -9.12
N LYS A 89 3.61 0.61 -10.39
CA LYS A 89 4.00 1.52 -11.47
C LYS A 89 3.10 1.32 -12.69
N ALA A 90 2.60 2.41 -13.27
CA ALA A 90 1.92 2.33 -14.57
C ALA A 90 2.95 2.04 -15.68
N LYS A 91 2.63 1.14 -16.61
CA LYS A 91 3.41 0.99 -17.85
C LYS A 91 3.44 2.33 -18.60
N ALA A 92 4.63 2.68 -19.07
CA ALA A 92 4.83 3.75 -20.05
C ALA A 92 4.27 3.35 -21.42
#